data_AF-A0A6J6HSR5-F1
#
_entry.id   AF-A0A6J6HSR5-F1
#
_cell.length_a   1.000
_cell.length_b   1.000
_cell.length_c   1.000
_cell.angle_alpha   90.00
_cell.angle_beta   90.00
_cell.angle_gamma   90.00
#
_symmetry.space_group_name_H-M   'P 1'
#
loop_
_entity.id
_entity.type
_entity.pdbx_description
1 polymer ?
#
loop_
_entity_poly.entity_id
_entity_poly.type
_entity_poly.pdbx_seq_one_letter_code
_entity_poly.pdbx_strand_id
1 'polypeptide(L)'
;MDITEVALGTVTDEFISYIKQLENSENGWDLDKTTEFLVVAATLLDLKAAKLLPSGEVDDESDLALLEARDLLFARLLQYRAFKEIAAIFSERIEREEKSFPRTVALEPHFAQLLPEVLIGVGAQRFAAIANRVLTPKTTPIFSIDHLHRPLVSVAEQAVKVVEMLRKAGRVTFRSLVSDASSTLVVVARFLALLELYREGVVRFEQVISLGELQITWVGSADGEVRVSDEFDSPPQPVDEADNV
;
A
#
# COMPACT_ATOMS: atom_id res chain seq x y z
N MET A 1 5.69 26.04 -24.25
CA MET A 1 6.36 24.89 -23.63
C MET A 1 6.43 25.19 -22.15
N ASP A 2 5.71 24.41 -21.37
CA ASP A 2 5.54 24.66 -19.94
C ASP A 2 6.77 24.14 -19.17
N ILE A 3 7.27 24.90 -18.20
CA ILE A 3 8.53 24.60 -17.49
C ILE A 3 8.46 23.26 -16.73
N THR A 4 7.26 22.83 -16.34
CA THR A 4 7.00 21.54 -15.70
C THR A 4 7.14 20.35 -16.66
N GLU A 5 6.99 20.58 -17.96
CA GLU A 5 6.95 19.53 -18.99
C GLU A 5 8.34 19.01 -19.36
N VAL A 6 9.32 19.91 -19.39
CA VAL A 6 10.73 19.62 -19.70
C VAL A 6 11.39 18.93 -18.51
N ALA A 7 10.99 19.27 -17.28
CA ALA A 7 11.58 18.71 -16.07
C ALA A 7 11.34 17.21 -15.90
N LEU A 8 10.13 16.69 -16.20
CA LEU A 8 9.82 15.28 -15.94
C LEU A 8 10.61 14.32 -16.86
N GLY A 9 10.75 14.66 -18.13
CA GLY A 9 11.51 13.84 -19.10
C GLY A 9 12.99 13.77 -18.75
N THR A 10 13.61 14.91 -18.42
CA THR A 10 15.02 14.98 -18.00
C THR A 10 15.26 14.24 -16.68
N VAL A 11 14.38 14.43 -15.68
CA VAL A 11 14.48 13.74 -14.38
C VAL A 11 14.33 12.22 -14.55
N THR A 12 13.45 11.77 -15.44
CA THR A 12 13.29 10.33 -15.74
C THR A 12 14.58 9.75 -16.35
N ASP A 13 15.21 10.47 -17.28
CA ASP A 13 16.47 10.03 -17.88
C ASP A 13 17.63 10.00 -16.88
N GLU A 14 17.73 11.01 -16.02
CA GLU A 14 18.72 11.05 -14.93
C GLU A 14 18.50 9.91 -13.94
N PHE A 15 17.24 9.64 -13.57
CA PHE A 15 16.89 8.56 -12.65
C PHE A 15 17.22 7.18 -13.23
N ILE A 16 16.86 6.90 -14.48
CA ILE A 16 17.19 5.64 -15.16
C ILE A 16 18.72 5.48 -15.28
N SER A 17 19.45 6.55 -15.60
CA SER A 17 20.91 6.55 -15.66
C SER A 17 21.52 6.20 -14.29
N TYR A 18 21.00 6.79 -13.20
CA TYR A 18 21.45 6.51 -11.84
C TYR A 18 21.26 5.04 -11.44
N ILE A 19 20.07 4.47 -11.72
CA ILE A 19 19.80 3.05 -11.43
C ILE A 19 20.72 2.13 -12.23
N LYS A 20 20.96 2.42 -13.51
CA LYS A 20 21.91 1.65 -14.34
C LYS A 20 23.34 1.74 -13.84
N GLN A 21 23.77 2.88 -13.28
CA GLN A 21 25.10 3.00 -12.67
C GLN A 21 25.21 2.20 -11.38
N LEU A 22 24.14 2.18 -10.57
CA LEU A 22 24.05 1.40 -9.35
C LEU A 22 24.13 -0.10 -9.65
N GLU A 23 23.45 -0.56 -10.70
CA GLU A 23 23.52 -1.95 -11.21
C GLU A 23 24.95 -2.38 -11.56
N ASN A 24 25.72 -1.50 -12.18
CA ASN A 24 27.08 -1.76 -12.62
C ASN A 24 28.14 -1.58 -11.52
N SER A 25 27.75 -1.19 -10.30
CA SER A 25 28.67 -1.02 -9.18
C SER A 25 29.02 -2.35 -8.50
N GLU A 26 30.22 -2.47 -7.93
CA GLU A 26 30.75 -3.71 -7.32
C GLU A 26 29.86 -4.31 -6.21
N ASN A 27 28.90 -3.55 -5.67
CA ASN A 27 28.00 -3.99 -4.60
C ASN A 27 26.71 -4.66 -5.11
N GLY A 28 26.44 -4.68 -6.42
CA GLY A 28 25.23 -5.27 -6.99
C GLY A 28 23.93 -4.64 -6.47
N TRP A 29 22.78 -5.21 -6.86
CA TRP A 29 21.47 -4.76 -6.37
C TRP A 29 21.25 -5.23 -4.93
N ASP A 30 21.10 -4.28 -4.01
CA ASP A 30 20.51 -4.55 -2.69
C ASP A 30 19.00 -4.76 -2.88
N LEU A 31 18.60 -6.01 -3.12
CA LEU A 31 17.28 -6.44 -3.61
C LEU A 31 16.11 -5.84 -2.80
N ASP A 32 16.30 -5.68 -1.48
CA ASP A 32 15.29 -5.13 -0.57
C ASP A 32 15.07 -3.63 -0.78
N LYS A 33 16.12 -2.86 -1.11
CA LYS A 33 16.00 -1.42 -1.42
C LYS A 33 15.45 -1.21 -2.82
N THR A 34 15.79 -2.07 -3.77
CA THR A 34 15.52 -1.81 -5.20
C THR A 34 14.06 -2.02 -5.59
N THR A 35 13.29 -2.81 -4.84
CA THR A 35 11.89 -3.11 -5.19
C THR A 35 11.01 -1.84 -5.23
N GLU A 36 11.19 -0.92 -4.28
CA GLU A 36 10.46 0.36 -4.27
C GLU A 36 10.92 1.31 -5.39
N PHE A 37 12.22 1.33 -5.70
CA PHE A 37 12.75 2.15 -6.79
C PHE A 37 12.29 1.66 -8.17
N LEU A 38 12.05 0.35 -8.34
CA LEU A 38 11.61 -0.22 -9.60
C LEU A 38 10.16 0.17 -9.93
N VAL A 39 9.28 0.23 -8.93
CA VAL A 39 7.90 0.75 -9.10
C VAL A 39 7.93 2.21 -9.55
N VAL A 40 8.76 3.05 -8.90
CA VAL A 40 8.91 4.46 -9.30
C VAL A 40 9.49 4.58 -10.71
N ALA A 41 10.48 3.74 -11.06
CA ALA A 41 11.07 3.71 -12.40
C ALA A 41 10.02 3.39 -13.48
N ALA A 42 9.19 2.36 -13.23
CA ALA A 42 8.14 1.94 -14.13
C ALA A 42 7.11 3.06 -14.33
N THR A 43 6.64 3.69 -13.24
CA THR A 43 5.69 4.81 -13.33
C THR A 43 6.26 5.99 -14.10
N LEU A 44 7.53 6.36 -13.90
CA LEU A 44 8.16 7.45 -14.65
C LEU A 44 8.33 7.12 -16.14
N LEU A 45 8.62 5.86 -16.46
CA LEU A 45 8.78 5.40 -17.85
C LEU A 45 7.43 5.37 -18.58
N ASP A 46 6.37 4.93 -17.91
CA ASP A 46 4.99 4.95 -18.44
C ASP A 46 4.53 6.39 -18.70
N LEU A 47 4.76 7.30 -17.76
CA LEU A 47 4.49 8.74 -17.92
C LEU A 47 5.27 9.35 -19.10
N LYS A 48 6.51 8.90 -19.34
CA LYS A 48 7.33 9.35 -20.48
C LYS A 48 6.83 8.76 -21.80
N ALA A 49 6.45 7.48 -21.83
CA ALA A 49 6.00 6.78 -23.02
C ALA A 49 4.66 7.35 -23.53
N ALA A 50 3.68 7.51 -22.64
CA ALA A 50 2.39 8.09 -22.98
C ALA A 50 2.51 9.50 -23.56
N LYS A 51 3.45 10.29 -23.05
CA LYS A 51 3.69 11.67 -23.51
C LYS A 51 4.35 11.78 -24.88
N LEU A 52 5.11 10.78 -25.31
CA LEU A 52 5.82 10.79 -26.60
C LEU A 52 4.97 10.23 -27.76
N LEU A 53 3.84 9.59 -27.45
CA LEU A 53 2.87 9.15 -28.43
C LEU A 53 2.01 10.33 -28.89
N PRO A 54 1.81 10.55 -30.21
CA PRO A 54 0.97 11.61 -30.72
C PRO A 54 -0.50 11.30 -30.38
N SER A 55 -1.06 12.04 -29.42
CA SER A 55 -2.46 11.92 -29.01
C SER A 55 -3.38 12.50 -30.10
N GLY A 56 -4.22 11.67 -30.71
CA GLY A 56 -5.49 12.12 -31.25
C GLY A 56 -6.46 12.25 -30.08
N GLU A 57 -7.15 13.39 -29.99
CA GLU A 57 -8.20 13.78 -29.03
C GLU A 57 -8.18 13.11 -27.64
N VAL A 58 -7.84 13.91 -26.63
CA VAL A 58 -7.89 13.57 -25.20
C VAL A 58 -9.33 13.23 -24.80
N ASP A 59 -9.69 11.94 -24.79
CA ASP A 59 -11.01 11.48 -24.35
C ASP A 59 -11.00 10.07 -23.70
N ASP A 60 -9.80 9.51 -23.44
CA ASP A 60 -9.66 8.16 -22.86
C ASP A 60 -9.35 8.19 -21.35
N GLU A 61 -9.98 7.29 -20.59
CA GLU A 61 -9.82 7.09 -19.13
C GLU A 61 -8.36 6.82 -18.72
N SER A 62 -7.55 6.26 -19.63
CA SER A 62 -6.12 6.01 -19.41
C SER A 62 -5.30 7.30 -19.31
N ASP A 63 -5.65 8.34 -20.06
CA ASP A 63 -4.90 9.60 -20.07
C ASP A 63 -5.15 10.41 -18.79
N LEU A 64 -6.38 10.32 -18.25
CA LEU A 64 -6.73 10.89 -16.96
C LEU A 64 -5.97 10.21 -15.81
N ALA A 65 -5.92 8.87 -15.79
CA ALA A 65 -5.17 8.11 -14.79
C ALA A 65 -3.67 8.45 -14.79
N LEU A 66 -3.10 8.75 -15.96
CA LEU A 66 -1.70 9.18 -16.09
C LEU A 66 -1.46 10.59 -15.54
N LEU A 67 -2.41 11.52 -15.75
CA LEU A 67 -2.35 12.86 -15.15
C LEU A 67 -2.44 12.80 -13.62
N GLU A 68 -3.32 11.96 -13.08
CA GLU A 68 -3.42 11.74 -11.63
C GLU A 68 -2.16 11.11 -11.03
N ALA A 69 -1.58 10.11 -11.71
CA ALA A 69 -0.34 9.47 -11.27
C ALA A 69 0.83 10.49 -11.19
N ARG A 70 0.89 11.42 -12.14
CA ARG A 70 1.83 12.54 -12.12
C ARG A 70 1.62 13.43 -10.89
N ASP A 71 0.39 13.85 -10.63
CA ASP A 71 0.09 14.78 -9.55
C ASP A 71 0.31 14.15 -8.17
N LEU A 72 -0.01 12.86 -8.02
CA LEU A 72 0.31 12.08 -6.84
C LEU A 72 1.82 12.00 -6.60
N LEU A 73 2.62 11.81 -7.66
CA LEU A 73 4.07 11.75 -7.57
C LEU A 73 4.65 13.11 -7.14
N PHE A 74 4.15 14.23 -7.69
CA PHE A 74 4.53 15.57 -7.25
C PHE A 74 4.15 15.84 -5.80
N ALA A 75 2.96 15.44 -5.37
CA ALA A 75 2.52 15.58 -3.98
C ALA A 75 3.45 14.83 -3.02
N ARG A 76 3.83 13.58 -3.35
CA ARG A 76 4.78 12.79 -2.56
C ARG A 76 6.17 13.43 -2.49
N LEU A 77 6.66 13.99 -3.61
CA LEU A 77 7.95 14.69 -3.64
C LEU A 77 7.93 15.95 -2.76
N LEU A 78 6.83 16.72 -2.80
CA LEU A 78 6.69 17.91 -1.96
C LEU A 78 6.61 17.54 -0.47
N GLN A 79 5.88 16.47 -0.14
CA GLN A 79 5.80 15.94 1.21
C GLN A 79 7.18 15.46 1.71
N TYR A 80 7.91 14.70 0.89
CA TYR A 80 9.26 14.26 1.23
C TYR A 80 10.19 15.46 1.46
N ARG A 81 10.13 16.49 0.60
CA ARG A 81 10.90 17.72 0.77
C ARG A 81 10.61 18.38 2.12
N ALA A 82 9.34 18.54 2.48
CA ALA A 82 8.94 19.14 3.75
C ALA A 82 9.50 18.36 4.95
N PHE A 83 9.40 17.03 4.94
CA PHE A 83 9.96 16.21 6.02
C PHE A 83 11.49 16.24 6.05
N LYS A 84 12.15 16.30 4.89
CA LYS A 84 13.61 16.42 4.81
C LYS A 84 14.10 17.74 5.42
N GLU A 85 13.38 18.83 5.18
CA GLU A 85 13.67 20.13 5.79
C GLU A 85 13.48 20.09 7.32
N ILE A 86 12.39 19.49 7.81
CA ILE A 86 12.16 19.32 9.26
C ILE A 86 13.23 18.44 9.90
N ALA A 87 13.62 17.35 9.24
CA ALA A 87 14.67 16.46 9.73
C ALA A 87 16.01 17.19 9.88
N ALA A 88 16.35 18.08 8.95
CA ALA A 88 17.54 18.91 9.06
C ALA A 88 17.49 19.85 10.28
N ILE A 89 16.33 20.48 10.54
CA ILE A 89 16.12 21.32 11.73
C ILE A 89 16.31 20.51 13.01
N PHE A 90 15.79 19.28 13.07
CA PHE A 90 16.00 18.42 14.24
C PHE A 90 17.46 18.02 14.40
N SER A 91 18.16 17.67 13.31
CA SER A 91 19.59 17.34 13.36
C SER A 91 20.40 18.50 13.96
N GLU A 92 20.18 19.72 13.48
CA GLU A 92 20.87 20.92 13.99
C GLU A 92 20.56 21.16 15.48
N ARG A 93 19.30 21.02 15.89
CA ARG A 93 18.91 21.18 17.30
C ARG A 93 19.56 20.13 18.18
N ILE A 94 19.57 18.87 17.75
CA ILE A 94 20.20 17.78 18.51
C ILE A 94 21.70 18.07 18.68
N GLU A 95 22.42 18.41 17.61
CA GLU A 95 23.85 18.74 17.68
C GLU A 95 24.16 19.93 18.62
N ARG A 96 23.25 20.90 18.68
CA ARG A 96 23.37 22.04 19.59
C ARG A 96 23.13 21.64 21.04
N GLU A 97 22.05 20.92 21.31
CA GLU A 97 21.67 20.54 22.68
C GLU A 97 22.51 19.38 23.24
N GLU A 98 23.15 18.57 22.40
CA GLU A 98 24.08 17.50 22.82
C GLU A 98 25.28 18.05 23.61
N LYS A 99 25.63 19.33 23.38
CA LYS A 99 26.68 20.04 24.12
C LYS A 99 26.19 20.69 25.41
N SER A 100 24.88 20.59 25.71
CA SER A 100 24.26 21.12 26.90
C SER A 100 24.17 20.03 27.96
N PHE A 101 24.91 20.19 29.05
CA PHE A 101 24.87 19.26 30.17
C PHE A 101 24.10 19.89 31.33
N PRO A 102 23.12 19.19 31.92
CA PRO A 102 22.48 19.68 33.12
C PRO A 102 23.50 19.79 34.24
N ARG A 103 23.45 20.90 34.98
CA ARG A 103 24.29 21.07 36.17
C ARG A 103 23.71 20.23 37.31
N THR A 104 24.14 18.98 37.42
CA THR A 104 23.79 18.12 38.55
C THR A 104 24.67 18.45 39.75
N VAL A 105 24.30 19.47 40.52
CA VAL A 105 24.94 19.78 41.80
C VAL A 105 24.11 19.23 42.95
N ALA A 106 24.80 18.66 43.94
CA ALA A 106 24.18 18.39 45.22
C ALA A 106 23.71 19.69 45.86
N LEU A 107 22.59 19.63 46.57
CA LEU A 107 22.07 20.74 47.35
C LEU A 107 23.09 21.12 48.43
N GLU A 108 23.24 22.42 48.73
CA GLU A 108 24.15 22.84 49.80
C GLU A 108 23.72 22.22 51.14
N PRO A 109 24.65 21.90 52.06
CA PRO A 109 24.35 21.12 53.26
C PRO A 109 23.22 21.70 54.13
N HIS A 110 23.08 23.02 54.19
CA HIS A 110 22.04 23.68 54.97
C HIS A 110 20.65 23.55 54.34
N PHE A 111 20.56 23.43 53.01
CA PHE A 111 19.31 23.12 52.32
C PHE A 111 19.01 21.62 52.33
N ALA A 112 20.03 20.76 52.30
CA ALA A 112 19.85 19.31 52.40
C ALA A 112 19.23 18.88 53.75
N GLN A 113 19.53 19.62 54.82
CA GLN A 113 18.94 19.42 56.16
C GLN A 113 17.50 19.89 56.28
N LEU A 114 17.03 20.75 55.36
CA LEU A 114 15.64 21.22 55.28
C LEU A 114 14.78 20.31 54.40
N LEU A 115 15.38 19.30 53.76
CA LEU A 115 14.61 18.33 52.99
C LEU A 115 13.71 17.55 53.94
N PRO A 116 12.42 17.38 53.60
CA PRO A 116 11.56 16.50 54.36
C PRO A 116 12.16 15.10 54.39
N GLU A 117 11.85 14.37 55.46
CA GLU A 117 12.27 12.98 55.59
C GLU A 117 11.85 12.21 54.32
N VAL A 118 12.80 11.45 53.75
CA VAL A 118 12.55 10.73 52.49
C VAL A 118 11.56 9.61 52.76
N LEU A 119 10.28 9.94 52.63
CA LEU A 119 9.19 8.99 52.67
C LEU A 119 9.07 8.37 51.29
N ILE A 120 9.75 7.24 51.09
CA ILE A 120 9.51 6.37 49.95
C ILE A 120 8.08 5.83 50.12
N GLY A 121 7.09 6.55 49.58
CA GLY A 121 5.65 6.27 49.66
C GLY A 121 5.23 5.01 48.87
N VAL A 122 6.14 4.06 48.72
CA VAL A 122 5.94 2.77 48.05
C VAL A 122 6.44 1.66 48.97
N GLY A 123 5.53 0.77 49.37
CA GLY A 123 5.90 -0.48 50.03
C GLY A 123 6.53 -1.46 49.04
N ALA A 124 7.09 -2.56 49.56
CA ALA A 124 7.79 -3.58 48.76
C ALA A 124 6.98 -4.10 47.56
N GLN A 125 5.66 -4.27 47.72
CA GLN A 125 4.75 -4.74 46.65
C GLN A 125 4.63 -3.73 45.51
N ARG A 126 4.50 -2.44 45.82
CA ARG A 126 4.42 -1.37 44.82
C ARG A 126 5.76 -1.18 44.12
N PHE A 127 6.87 -1.34 44.85
CA PHE A 127 8.20 -1.34 44.27
C PHE A 127 8.40 -2.51 43.29
N ALA A 128 7.98 -3.71 43.66
CA ALA A 128 8.01 -4.89 42.78
C ALA A 128 7.17 -4.70 41.51
N ALA A 129 5.98 -4.07 41.62
CA ALA A 129 5.15 -3.76 40.47
C ALA A 129 5.81 -2.75 39.50
N ILE A 130 6.49 -1.72 40.05
CA ILE A 130 7.24 -0.75 39.25
C ILE A 130 8.42 -1.44 38.56
N ALA A 131 9.18 -2.25 39.30
CA ALA A 131 10.30 -3.02 38.74
C ALA A 131 9.83 -3.95 37.62
N ASN A 132 8.72 -4.67 37.83
CA ASN A 132 8.16 -5.54 36.81
C ASN A 132 7.79 -4.74 35.55
N ARG A 133 7.13 -3.59 35.69
CA ARG A 133 6.76 -2.73 34.55
C ARG A 133 7.97 -2.21 33.76
N VAL A 134 9.06 -1.85 34.45
CA VAL A 134 10.27 -1.28 33.81
C VAL A 134 11.14 -2.37 33.20
N LEU A 135 11.23 -3.53 33.84
CA LEU A 135 12.08 -4.64 33.43
C LEU A 135 11.39 -5.62 32.48
N THR A 136 10.06 -5.55 32.34
CA THR A 136 9.34 -6.32 31.32
C THR A 136 9.78 -5.86 29.93
N PRO A 137 10.32 -6.75 29.08
CA PRO A 137 10.66 -6.42 27.71
C PRO A 137 9.43 -5.82 27.01
N LYS A 138 9.58 -4.64 26.42
CA LYS A 138 8.50 -4.04 25.64
C LYS A 138 8.14 -5.00 24.51
N THR A 139 6.88 -5.41 24.45
CA THR A 139 6.37 -6.18 23.31
C THR A 139 6.65 -5.38 22.04
N THR A 140 7.17 -6.06 21.02
CA THR A 140 7.41 -5.47 19.70
C THR A 140 6.13 -4.77 19.26
N PRO A 141 6.16 -3.46 18.93
CA PRO A 141 4.97 -2.77 18.46
C PRO A 141 4.47 -3.48 17.21
N ILE A 142 3.28 -4.06 17.30
CA ILE A 142 2.57 -4.61 16.15
C ILE A 142 1.96 -3.39 15.48
N PHE A 143 2.54 -2.95 14.36
CA PHE A 143 1.96 -1.87 13.58
C PHE A 143 0.64 -2.37 12.99
N SER A 144 -0.47 -1.71 13.32
CA SER A 144 -1.77 -2.05 12.72
C SER A 144 -1.72 -1.64 11.25
N ILE A 145 -1.86 -2.62 10.37
CA ILE A 145 -1.98 -2.43 8.93
C ILE A 145 -3.40 -2.00 8.51
N ASP A 146 -4.27 -1.63 9.45
CA ASP A 146 -5.64 -1.14 9.16
C ASP A 146 -5.66 0.11 8.27
N HIS A 147 -4.57 0.89 8.26
CA HIS A 147 -4.43 2.07 7.39
C HIS A 147 -3.93 1.70 5.97
N LEU A 148 -3.49 0.46 5.75
CA LEU A 148 -3.23 -0.06 4.42
C LEU A 148 -4.58 -0.46 3.80
N HIS A 149 -5.09 0.36 2.89
CA HIS A 149 -6.17 0.02 1.96
C HIS A 149 -5.70 -1.05 0.95
N ARG A 150 -5.33 -2.24 1.43
CA ARG A 150 -5.29 -3.45 0.60
C ARG A 150 -6.69 -4.06 0.63
N PRO A 151 -7.27 -4.48 -0.51
CA PRO A 151 -8.48 -5.28 -0.48
C PRO A 151 -8.24 -6.47 0.46
N LEU A 152 -9.12 -6.64 1.45
CA LEU A 152 -9.01 -7.75 2.42
C LEU A 152 -9.13 -9.13 1.75
N VAL A 153 -9.59 -9.17 0.49
CA VAL A 153 -9.77 -10.35 -0.33
C VAL A 153 -9.42 -9.98 -1.77
N SER A 154 -8.43 -10.66 -2.37
CA SER A 154 -8.10 -10.50 -3.79
C SER A 154 -9.09 -11.25 -4.67
N VAL A 155 -9.63 -10.56 -5.68
CA VAL A 155 -10.47 -11.10 -6.74
C VAL A 155 -9.69 -12.09 -7.59
N ALA A 156 -8.43 -11.80 -7.93
CA ALA A 156 -7.58 -12.71 -8.68
C ALA A 156 -7.39 -14.07 -7.95
N GLU A 157 -7.13 -14.03 -6.65
CA GLU A 157 -7.03 -15.25 -5.83
C GLU A 157 -8.35 -16.04 -5.78
N GLN A 158 -9.49 -15.35 -5.69
CA GLN A 158 -10.79 -16.01 -5.69
C GLN A 158 -11.14 -16.59 -7.06
N ALA A 159 -10.72 -15.95 -8.15
CA ALA A 159 -10.95 -16.44 -9.49
C ALA A 159 -10.25 -17.77 -9.74
N VAL A 160 -9.01 -17.95 -9.26
CA VAL A 160 -8.29 -19.24 -9.34
C VAL A 160 -9.10 -20.35 -8.65
N LYS A 161 -9.61 -20.09 -7.44
CA LYS A 161 -10.44 -21.06 -6.69
C LYS A 161 -11.73 -21.39 -7.42
N VAL A 162 -12.41 -20.39 -7.99
CA VAL A 162 -13.64 -20.58 -8.75
C VAL A 162 -13.39 -21.40 -10.01
N VAL A 163 -12.29 -21.15 -10.74
CA VAL A 163 -11.87 -21.93 -11.90
C VAL A 163 -11.62 -23.39 -11.54
N GLU A 164 -10.91 -23.67 -10.43
CA GLU A 164 -10.67 -25.04 -9.97
C GLU A 164 -11.98 -25.79 -9.65
N MET A 165 -12.92 -25.12 -8.99
CA MET A 165 -14.24 -25.70 -8.68
C MET A 165 -15.04 -25.97 -9.96
N LEU A 166 -15.02 -25.03 -10.90
CA LEU A 166 -15.73 -25.13 -12.18
C LEU A 166 -15.15 -26.21 -13.09
N ARG A 167 -13.82 -26.37 -13.14
CA ARG A 167 -13.17 -27.46 -13.90
C ARG A 167 -13.52 -28.83 -13.35
N LYS A 168 -13.64 -28.98 -12.03
CA LYS A 168 -13.98 -30.26 -11.37
C LYS A 168 -15.44 -30.65 -11.55
N ALA A 169 -16.36 -29.68 -11.44
CA ALA A 169 -17.80 -29.95 -11.43
C ALA A 169 -18.48 -29.74 -12.79
N GLY A 170 -17.88 -28.98 -13.70
CA GLY A 170 -18.41 -28.64 -15.03
C GLY A 170 -19.58 -27.66 -15.00
N ARG A 171 -20.62 -27.95 -14.20
CA ARG A 171 -21.80 -27.10 -14.01
C ARG A 171 -22.19 -27.01 -12.54
N VAL A 172 -22.32 -25.79 -12.02
CA VAL A 172 -22.62 -25.52 -10.60
C VAL A 172 -23.49 -24.27 -10.46
N THR A 173 -24.15 -24.16 -9.31
CA THR A 173 -24.90 -22.96 -8.93
C THR A 173 -23.99 -21.96 -8.23
N PHE A 174 -24.31 -20.67 -8.33
CA PHE A 174 -23.59 -19.62 -7.59
C PHE A 174 -23.62 -19.89 -6.08
N ARG A 175 -24.75 -20.38 -5.56
CA ARG A 175 -24.91 -20.75 -4.14
C ARG A 175 -23.90 -21.81 -3.69
N SER A 176 -23.59 -22.78 -4.56
CA SER A 176 -22.59 -23.80 -4.29
C SER A 176 -21.18 -23.19 -4.27
N LEU A 177 -20.87 -22.32 -5.25
CA LEU A 177 -19.60 -21.61 -5.38
C LEU A 177 -19.28 -20.66 -4.22
N VAL A 178 -20.25 -20.30 -3.37
CA VAL A 178 -20.05 -19.40 -2.21
C VAL A 178 -20.34 -20.05 -0.87
N SER A 179 -20.62 -21.35 -0.86
CA SER A 179 -21.01 -22.09 0.36
C SER A 179 -19.93 -22.12 1.45
N ASP A 180 -18.65 -22.05 1.05
CA ASP A 180 -17.46 -22.02 1.90
C ASP A 180 -16.92 -20.59 2.15
N ALA A 181 -17.62 -19.57 1.68
CA ALA A 181 -17.19 -18.18 1.88
C ALA A 181 -17.29 -17.78 3.37
N SER A 182 -16.17 -17.32 3.94
CA SER A 182 -16.08 -16.90 5.35
C SER A 182 -16.66 -15.51 5.63
N SER A 183 -16.86 -14.69 4.59
CA SER A 183 -17.37 -13.33 4.72
C SER A 183 -18.09 -12.87 3.45
N THR A 184 -18.90 -11.81 3.58
CA THR A 184 -19.59 -11.18 2.45
C THR A 184 -18.61 -10.66 1.39
N LEU A 185 -17.41 -10.21 1.79
CA LEU A 185 -16.39 -9.77 0.85
C LEU A 185 -15.90 -10.90 -0.07
N VAL A 186 -15.78 -12.12 0.46
CA VAL A 186 -15.43 -13.30 -0.36
C VAL A 186 -16.54 -13.62 -1.36
N VAL A 187 -17.82 -13.47 -0.97
CA VAL A 187 -18.96 -13.66 -1.87
C VAL A 187 -18.91 -12.65 -3.02
N VAL A 188 -18.67 -11.37 -2.72
CA VAL A 188 -18.56 -10.30 -3.72
C VAL A 188 -17.35 -10.53 -4.63
N ALA A 189 -16.19 -10.84 -4.08
CA ALA A 189 -14.98 -11.11 -4.87
C ALA A 189 -15.16 -12.30 -5.83
N ARG A 190 -15.82 -13.38 -5.39
CA ARG A 190 -16.15 -14.52 -6.27
C ARG A 190 -17.15 -14.16 -7.35
N PHE A 191 -18.09 -13.26 -7.07
CA PHE A 191 -19.03 -12.77 -8.07
C PHE A 191 -18.33 -11.91 -9.13
N LEU A 192 -17.47 -10.97 -8.71
CA LEU A 192 -16.65 -10.17 -9.64
C LEU A 192 -15.74 -11.05 -10.49
N ALA A 193 -15.10 -12.05 -9.88
CA ALA A 193 -14.31 -13.05 -10.60
C ALA A 193 -15.15 -13.79 -11.66
N LEU A 194 -16.40 -14.15 -11.37
CA LEU A 194 -17.28 -14.78 -12.36
C LEU A 194 -17.61 -13.85 -13.53
N LEU A 195 -17.84 -12.57 -13.27
CA LEU A 195 -18.09 -11.59 -14.33
C LEU A 195 -16.87 -11.43 -15.24
N GLU A 196 -15.68 -11.44 -14.65
CA GLU A 196 -14.43 -11.40 -15.41
C GLU A 196 -14.25 -12.65 -16.28
N LEU A 197 -14.47 -13.83 -15.71
CA LEU A 197 -14.42 -15.10 -16.45
C LEU A 197 -15.48 -15.17 -17.57
N TYR A 198 -16.61 -14.49 -17.41
CA TYR A 198 -17.61 -14.36 -18.46
C TYR A 198 -17.15 -13.37 -19.55
N ARG A 199 -16.52 -12.25 -19.17
CA ARG A 199 -15.89 -11.29 -20.09
C ARG A 199 -14.83 -11.96 -20.96
N GLU A 200 -14.05 -12.88 -20.39
CA GLU A 200 -13.06 -13.69 -21.11
C GLU A 200 -13.67 -14.84 -21.95
N GLY A 201 -14.96 -15.10 -21.83
CA GLY A 201 -15.66 -16.14 -22.58
C GLY A 201 -15.39 -17.58 -22.13
N VAL A 202 -14.80 -17.78 -20.95
CA VAL A 202 -14.48 -19.12 -20.41
C VAL A 202 -15.63 -19.74 -19.60
N VAL A 203 -16.67 -18.95 -19.30
CA VAL A 203 -17.83 -19.36 -18.50
C VAL A 203 -19.13 -18.91 -19.17
N ARG A 204 -20.20 -19.69 -19.02
CA ARG A 204 -21.57 -19.35 -19.47
C ARG A 204 -22.54 -19.32 -18.31
N PHE A 205 -23.43 -18.32 -18.32
CA PHE A 205 -24.51 -18.17 -17.35
C PHE A 205 -25.87 -18.59 -17.91
N GLU A 206 -26.69 -19.18 -17.05
CA GLU A 206 -28.08 -19.48 -17.33
C GLU A 206 -28.91 -19.10 -16.09
N GLN A 207 -29.87 -18.18 -16.26
CA GLN A 207 -30.77 -17.73 -15.20
C GLN A 207 -32.19 -17.65 -15.76
N VAL A 208 -33.08 -18.50 -15.25
CA VAL A 208 -34.45 -18.67 -15.78
C VAL A 208 -35.39 -17.54 -15.35
N ILE A 209 -35.17 -16.98 -14.16
CA ILE A 209 -35.98 -15.92 -13.55
C ILE A 209 -35.03 -14.86 -13.03
N SER A 210 -35.34 -13.57 -13.21
CA SER A 210 -34.56 -12.47 -12.63
C SER A 210 -34.36 -12.66 -11.13
N LEU A 211 -33.11 -12.53 -10.66
CA LEU A 211 -32.71 -12.80 -9.26
C LEU A 211 -32.99 -14.24 -8.78
N GLY A 212 -33.29 -15.16 -9.70
CA GLY A 212 -33.39 -16.59 -9.46
C GLY A 212 -32.01 -17.25 -9.41
N GLU A 213 -32.01 -18.59 -9.37
CA GLU A 213 -30.78 -19.36 -9.29
C GLU A 213 -29.90 -19.16 -10.53
N LEU A 214 -28.67 -18.70 -10.29
CA LEU A 214 -27.65 -18.53 -11.33
C LEU A 214 -26.89 -19.84 -11.51
N GLN A 215 -27.03 -20.42 -12.70
CA GLN A 215 -26.31 -21.62 -13.11
C GLN A 215 -25.08 -21.21 -13.94
N ILE A 216 -23.92 -21.77 -13.57
CA ILE A 216 -22.62 -21.46 -14.16
C ILE A 216 -22.07 -22.73 -14.80
N THR A 217 -21.73 -22.66 -16.08
CA THR A 217 -21.14 -23.77 -16.84
C THR A 217 -19.76 -23.37 -17.35
N TRP A 218 -18.77 -24.23 -17.13
CA TRP A 218 -17.42 -24.06 -17.67
C TRP A 218 -17.39 -24.37 -19.17
N VAL A 219 -16.86 -23.45 -19.97
CA VAL A 219 -16.74 -23.58 -21.44
C VAL A 219 -15.28 -23.44 -21.91
N GLY A 220 -14.38 -23.01 -21.02
CA GLY A 220 -12.95 -22.87 -21.30
C GLY A 220 -12.19 -24.20 -21.40
N SER A 221 -10.89 -24.10 -21.71
CA SER A 221 -9.99 -25.26 -21.77
C SER A 221 -9.89 -25.97 -20.41
N ALA A 222 -9.77 -27.31 -20.44
CA ALA A 222 -9.57 -28.13 -19.24
C ALA A 222 -8.20 -27.87 -18.59
N ASP A 223 -7.20 -27.49 -19.40
CA ASP A 223 -5.84 -27.16 -18.98
C ASP A 223 -5.41 -25.80 -19.54
N GLY A 224 -4.74 -25.00 -18.70
CA GLY A 224 -4.25 -23.65 -19.01
C GLY A 224 -4.38 -22.68 -17.83
N GLU A 225 -3.53 -21.64 -17.78
CA GLU A 225 -3.68 -20.53 -16.84
C GLU A 225 -4.77 -19.58 -17.33
N VAL A 226 -5.72 -19.26 -16.46
CA VAL A 226 -6.72 -18.21 -16.71
C VAL A 226 -6.15 -16.92 -16.12
N ARG A 227 -6.00 -15.89 -16.95
CA ARG A 227 -5.42 -14.61 -16.50
C ARG A 227 -6.54 -13.72 -16.04
N VAL A 228 -6.70 -13.57 -14.73
CA VAL A 228 -7.72 -12.69 -14.18
C VAL A 228 -7.07 -11.33 -13.98
N SER A 229 -7.70 -10.28 -14.51
CA SER A 229 -7.22 -8.90 -14.35
C SER A 229 -7.32 -8.45 -12.89
N ASP A 230 -6.28 -7.75 -12.40
CA ASP A 230 -6.23 -7.16 -11.05
C ASP A 230 -6.99 -5.83 -10.93
N GLU A 231 -7.80 -5.49 -11.95
CA GLU A 231 -8.61 -4.27 -12.05
C GLU A 231 -9.48 -4.02 -10.80
N PHE A 232 -10.05 -5.10 -10.23
CA PHE A 232 -10.89 -5.04 -9.03
C PHE A 232 -10.12 -5.11 -7.70
N ASP A 233 -8.82 -5.41 -7.75
CA ASP A 233 -7.94 -5.46 -6.58
C ASP A 233 -7.23 -4.12 -6.33
N SER A 234 -7.41 -3.16 -7.23
CA SER A 234 -6.96 -1.80 -7.06
C SER A 234 -7.99 -0.97 -6.27
N PRO A 235 -7.56 -0.05 -5.40
CA PRO A 235 -8.50 0.83 -4.69
C PRO A 235 -9.37 1.60 -5.70
N PRO A 236 -10.67 1.81 -5.43
CA PRO A 236 -11.55 2.54 -6.32
C PRO A 236 -10.99 3.94 -6.54
N GLN A 237 -10.84 4.34 -7.80
CA GLN A 237 -10.55 5.73 -8.14
C GLN A 237 -11.76 6.58 -7.71
N PRO A 238 -11.54 7.77 -7.12
CA PRO A 238 -12.62 8.64 -6.69
C PRO A 238 -13.48 9.01 -7.91
N VAL A 239 -14.76 8.66 -7.85
CA VAL A 239 -15.75 9.09 -8.86
C VAL A 239 -16.06 10.56 -8.59
N ASP A 240 -15.73 11.43 -9.54
CA ASP A 240 -16.05 12.86 -9.46
C ASP A 240 -17.58 13.06 -9.42
N GLU A 241 -18.11 13.57 -8.31
CA GLU A 241 -19.54 13.88 -8.10
C GLU A 241 -20.02 15.12 -8.90
N ALA A 242 -19.43 15.43 -10.05
CA ALA A 242 -19.72 16.65 -10.80
C ALA A 242 -20.94 16.56 -11.74
N ASP A 243 -21.54 15.38 -11.94
CA ASP A 243 -22.54 15.16 -13.01
C ASP A 243 -24.01 15.06 -12.56
N ASN A 244 -24.37 15.58 -11.38
CA ASN A 244 -25.77 15.70 -10.96
C ASN A 244 -26.15 17.13 -10.52
N VAL A 245 -26.11 18.09 -11.46
CA VAL A 245 -26.95 19.32 -11.44
C VAL A 245 -27.40 19.67 -12.85
#